data_AF-A0A1H3W8B8-F1
#
_entry.id   AF-A0A1H3W8B8-F1
#
_cell.length_a   1.000
_cell.length_b   1.000
_cell.length_c   1.000
_cell.angle_alpha   90.00
_cell.angle_beta   90.00
_cell.angle_gamma   90.00
#
_symmetry.space_group_name_H-M   'P 1'
#
loop_
_entity.id
_entity.type
_entity.pdbx_description
1 polymer ?
#
loop_
_entity_poly.entity_id
_entity_poly.type
_entity_poly.pdbx_seq_one_letter_code
_entity_poly.pdbx_strand_id
1 'polypeptide(L)'
;MPHTPSDISQFLYQLIESDFSRRIFGPDFQSYGDFCSYFEKHFPQQQDIHSVWKAKGQNKDAWSEADFQALYVACWIYKPMEKGTYFVRMTSSEAASVGTGFKKLKTRKSSHLSKSGRSAHSGWKFLAGYEELLVQWQETSDRTYLMLKAEGHTTGLGSLYPHLKSWNHKRKTGAGLQANADLNRLANSNHTPIIARGAENFSNAYMAFLKDLGTKRSDGCTTGSSLKAVRSAKATCTVRDMLNVLTMSRNGEWSSKTNREVREKLSALAQRPNETTYGAYVNVDITPEIKAQFRRFAQLFLDENRPNAVYNRYFEEVHVNPDQLSNAIRDFMTWDLPDSLRAQTQRRSRMLNF
;
A
#
# COMPACT_ATOMS: atom_id res chain seq x y z
N MET A 1 -9.13 -7.61 -16.04
CA MET A 1 -7.78 -7.39 -15.48
C MET A 1 -7.53 -8.49 -14.46
N PRO A 2 -6.27 -8.90 -14.24
CA PRO A 2 -5.95 -9.87 -13.20
C PRO A 2 -6.32 -9.29 -11.84
N HIS A 3 -7.26 -9.92 -11.13
CA HIS A 3 -7.85 -9.40 -9.89
C HIS A 3 -7.73 -10.38 -8.73
N THR A 4 -7.12 -11.55 -8.95
CA THR A 4 -6.95 -12.57 -7.91
C THR A 4 -5.48 -12.70 -7.51
N PRO A 5 -5.18 -13.12 -6.26
CA PRO A 5 -3.79 -13.40 -5.82
C PRO A 5 -3.04 -14.37 -6.74
N SER A 6 -3.76 -15.28 -7.39
CA SER A 6 -3.22 -16.23 -8.38
C SER A 6 -2.72 -15.57 -9.64
N ASP A 7 -3.39 -14.51 -10.08
CA ASP A 7 -2.99 -13.77 -11.28
C ASP A 7 -1.77 -12.90 -10.98
N ILE A 8 -1.67 -12.37 -9.76
CA ILE A 8 -0.51 -11.60 -9.29
C ILE A 8 0.71 -12.51 -9.20
N SER A 9 0.59 -13.68 -8.56
CA SER A 9 1.74 -14.60 -8.41
C SER A 9 2.22 -15.13 -9.76
N GLN A 10 1.31 -15.42 -10.70
CA GLN A 10 1.66 -15.79 -12.07
C GLN A 10 2.45 -14.69 -12.79
N PHE A 11 1.93 -13.45 -12.74
CA PHE A 11 2.59 -12.30 -13.33
C PHE A 11 3.99 -12.11 -12.75
N LEU A 12 4.13 -12.24 -11.42
CA LEU A 12 5.42 -12.08 -10.75
C LEU A 12 6.40 -13.16 -11.16
N TYR A 13 5.98 -14.42 -11.23
CA TYR A 13 6.82 -15.50 -11.74
C TYR A 13 7.36 -15.20 -13.14
N GLN A 14 6.47 -14.81 -14.07
CA GLN A 14 6.86 -14.45 -15.44
C GLN A 14 7.79 -13.22 -15.50
N LEU A 15 7.57 -12.22 -14.64
CA LEU A 15 8.42 -11.04 -14.55
C LEU A 15 9.82 -11.40 -14.05
N ILE A 16 9.90 -12.22 -12.99
CA ILE A 16 11.16 -12.63 -12.35
C ILE A 16 12.01 -13.50 -13.27
N GLU A 17 11.38 -14.42 -14.02
CA GLU A 17 12.06 -15.28 -14.99
C GLU A 17 12.35 -14.60 -16.33
N SER A 18 11.97 -13.33 -16.49
CA SER A 18 12.29 -12.55 -17.69
C SER A 18 13.64 -11.84 -17.59
N ASP A 19 14.25 -11.52 -18.73
CA ASP A 19 15.45 -10.66 -18.80
C ASP A 19 15.23 -9.26 -18.20
N PHE A 20 13.96 -8.85 -18.01
CA PHE A 20 13.61 -7.57 -17.40
C PHE A 20 13.81 -7.56 -15.88
N SER A 21 13.88 -8.72 -15.23
CA SER A 21 14.04 -8.91 -13.77
C SER A 21 15.23 -8.11 -13.20
N ARG A 22 16.38 -8.16 -13.88
CA ARG A 22 17.63 -7.44 -13.54
C ARG A 22 17.50 -5.92 -13.45
N ARG A 23 16.47 -5.36 -14.10
CA ARG A 23 16.21 -3.91 -14.10
C ARG A 23 15.31 -3.49 -12.95
N ILE A 24 14.59 -4.43 -12.35
CA ILE A 24 13.58 -4.19 -11.31
C ILE A 24 14.09 -4.58 -9.94
N PHE A 25 14.68 -5.78 -9.83
CA PHE A 25 15.09 -6.36 -8.58
C PHE A 25 16.60 -6.20 -8.36
N GLY A 26 17.00 -6.11 -7.10
CA GLY A 26 18.41 -6.07 -6.71
C GLY A 26 19.06 -7.46 -6.74
N PRO A 27 20.39 -7.53 -6.54
CA PRO A 27 21.21 -8.68 -6.92
C PRO A 27 20.85 -10.00 -6.20
N ASP A 28 20.20 -9.91 -5.04
CA ASP A 28 19.82 -11.08 -4.24
C ASP A 28 18.44 -11.66 -4.67
N PHE A 29 17.83 -11.13 -5.73
CA PHE A 29 16.45 -11.43 -6.18
C PHE A 29 16.38 -11.52 -7.72
N GLN A 30 17.25 -12.30 -8.35
CA GLN A 30 17.40 -12.31 -9.81
C GLN A 30 16.65 -13.47 -10.49
N SER A 31 16.27 -14.49 -9.74
CA SER A 31 15.53 -15.67 -10.21
C SER A 31 14.43 -16.04 -9.22
N TYR A 32 13.46 -16.85 -9.65
CA TYR A 32 12.42 -17.36 -8.76
C TYR A 32 13.03 -18.20 -7.62
N GLY A 33 14.11 -18.94 -7.89
CA GLY A 33 14.85 -19.70 -6.89
C GLY A 33 15.47 -18.80 -5.79
N ASP A 34 15.92 -17.59 -6.13
CA ASP A 34 16.42 -16.64 -5.14
C ASP A 34 15.30 -16.18 -4.20
N PHE A 35 14.12 -15.89 -4.74
CA PHE A 35 12.95 -15.53 -3.94
C PHE A 35 12.53 -16.68 -3.01
N CYS A 36 12.46 -17.92 -3.52
CA CYS A 36 12.13 -19.07 -2.68
C CYS A 36 13.15 -19.24 -1.55
N SER A 37 14.45 -19.22 -1.87
CA SER A 37 15.54 -19.33 -0.89
C SER A 37 15.46 -18.22 0.18
N TYR A 38 15.12 -16.99 -0.25
CA TYR A 38 14.92 -15.86 0.65
C TYR A 38 13.72 -16.09 1.59
N PHE A 39 12.59 -16.56 1.09
CA PHE A 39 11.42 -16.84 1.91
C PHE A 39 11.61 -18.03 2.84
N GLU A 40 12.29 -19.09 2.42
CA GLU A 40 12.64 -20.23 3.30
C GLU A 40 13.52 -19.80 4.45
N LYS A 41 14.50 -18.93 4.19
CA LYS A 41 15.40 -18.38 5.22
C LYS A 41 14.65 -17.52 6.24
N HIS A 42 13.70 -16.68 5.79
CA HIS A 42 13.05 -15.69 6.64
C HIS A 42 11.69 -16.13 7.22
N PHE A 43 11.03 -17.10 6.58
CA PHE A 43 9.74 -17.68 7.00
C PHE A 43 9.75 -19.22 6.95
N PRO A 44 10.62 -19.90 7.71
CA PRO A 44 10.83 -21.36 7.60
C PRO A 44 9.64 -22.22 8.08
N GLN A 45 8.79 -21.69 8.97
CA GLN A 45 7.69 -22.43 9.58
C GLN A 45 6.43 -22.38 8.70
N GLN A 46 6.43 -23.16 7.61
CA GLN A 46 5.31 -23.19 6.64
C GLN A 46 4.93 -21.81 6.10
N GLN A 47 5.92 -20.91 6.02
CA GLN A 47 5.73 -19.53 5.58
C GLN A 47 4.68 -18.77 6.40
N ASP A 48 4.51 -19.14 7.68
CA ASP A 48 3.59 -18.46 8.59
C ASP A 48 4.27 -17.32 9.35
N ILE A 49 3.91 -16.09 8.99
CA ILE A 49 4.39 -14.86 9.62
C ILE A 49 4.01 -14.80 11.12
N HIS A 50 2.83 -15.28 11.51
CA HIS A 50 2.39 -15.24 12.91
C HIS A 50 3.31 -16.06 13.80
N SER A 51 3.66 -17.28 13.36
CA SER A 51 4.57 -18.16 14.08
C SER A 51 5.99 -17.59 14.18
N VAL A 52 6.49 -16.97 13.11
CA VAL A 52 7.81 -16.29 13.12
C VAL A 52 7.83 -15.14 14.12
N TRP A 53 6.80 -14.28 14.11
CA TRP A 53 6.71 -13.16 15.04
C TRP A 53 6.57 -13.61 16.49
N LYS A 54 5.78 -14.66 16.75
CA LYS A 54 5.64 -15.25 18.08
C LYS A 54 6.97 -15.80 18.59
N ALA A 55 7.69 -16.57 17.77
CA ALA A 55 8.99 -17.14 18.13
C ALA A 55 10.03 -16.04 18.40
N LYS A 56 10.09 -15.01 17.55
CA LYS A 56 10.99 -13.85 17.76
C LYS A 56 10.56 -12.97 18.94
N GLY A 57 9.28 -12.93 19.29
CA GLY A 57 8.79 -12.25 20.49
C GLY A 57 9.30 -12.87 21.79
N GLN A 58 9.58 -14.18 21.78
CA GLN A 58 10.14 -14.91 22.93
C GLN A 58 11.65 -14.68 23.11
N ASN A 59 12.37 -14.38 22.04
CA ASN A 59 13.79 -14.01 22.07
C ASN A 59 13.99 -12.61 21.48
N LYS A 60 14.06 -11.59 22.34
CA LYS A 60 14.19 -10.19 21.93
C LYS A 60 15.42 -9.93 21.04
N ASP A 61 16.46 -10.76 21.13
CA ASP A 61 17.68 -10.65 20.32
C ASP A 61 17.60 -11.31 18.95
N ALA A 62 16.51 -12.02 18.66
CA ALA A 62 16.28 -12.65 17.38
C ALA A 62 15.80 -11.68 16.27
N TRP A 63 15.45 -10.44 16.60
CA TRP A 63 15.02 -9.43 15.62
C TRP A 63 16.21 -8.72 14.96
N SER A 64 16.12 -8.57 13.64
CA SER A 64 17.11 -7.91 12.79
C SER A 64 16.44 -6.96 11.78
N GLU A 65 17.22 -6.09 11.13
CA GLU A 65 16.71 -5.27 10.01
C GLU A 65 16.12 -6.14 8.90
N ALA A 66 16.77 -7.27 8.61
CA ALA A 66 16.37 -8.21 7.56
C ALA A 66 14.95 -8.79 7.77
N ASP A 67 14.47 -8.87 9.01
CA ASP A 67 13.11 -9.34 9.29
C ASP A 67 12.03 -8.35 8.81
N PHE A 68 12.29 -7.05 8.96
CA PHE A 68 11.41 -5.99 8.44
C PHE A 68 11.48 -5.92 6.91
N GLN A 69 12.66 -6.16 6.36
CA GLN A 69 12.86 -6.24 4.91
C GLN A 69 12.10 -7.41 4.32
N ALA A 70 12.20 -8.60 4.94
CA ALA A 70 11.47 -9.77 4.49
C ALA A 70 9.95 -9.59 4.54
N LEU A 71 9.46 -8.90 5.58
CA LEU A 71 8.06 -8.53 5.66
C LEU A 71 7.64 -7.56 4.54
N TYR A 72 8.50 -6.61 4.15
CA TYR A 72 8.22 -5.76 2.99
C TYR A 72 8.18 -6.57 1.69
N VAL A 73 9.11 -7.50 1.48
CA VAL A 73 9.12 -8.39 0.30
C VAL A 73 7.83 -9.19 0.23
N ALA A 74 7.37 -9.74 1.37
CA ALA A 74 6.08 -10.42 1.48
C ALA A 74 4.89 -9.52 1.11
N CYS A 75 4.89 -8.26 1.59
CA CYS A 75 3.88 -7.28 1.20
C CYS A 75 3.91 -7.00 -0.32
N TRP A 76 5.11 -6.90 -0.89
CA TRP A 76 5.29 -6.58 -2.30
C TRP A 76 4.83 -7.72 -3.20
N ILE A 77 5.09 -9.00 -2.87
CA ILE A 77 4.54 -10.11 -3.67
C ILE A 77 3.01 -10.22 -3.54
N TYR A 78 2.45 -9.87 -2.38
CA TYR A 78 1.01 -9.87 -2.18
C TYR A 78 0.32 -8.79 -3.02
N LYS A 79 0.89 -7.58 -3.05
CA LYS A 79 0.33 -6.44 -3.77
C LYS A 79 1.45 -5.51 -4.26
N PRO A 80 2.04 -5.79 -5.44
CA PRO A 80 3.21 -5.06 -5.92
C PRO A 80 2.93 -3.57 -6.12
N MET A 81 3.86 -2.72 -5.70
CA MET A 81 3.77 -1.27 -5.88
C MET A 81 5.10 -0.71 -6.37
N GLU A 82 5.09 0.25 -7.31
CA GLU A 82 6.33 0.92 -7.74
C GLU A 82 7.00 1.64 -6.57
N LYS A 83 6.22 2.44 -5.85
CA LYS A 83 6.59 3.10 -4.60
C LYS A 83 5.38 3.11 -3.68
N GLY A 84 5.32 2.12 -2.80
CA GLY A 84 4.19 1.87 -1.93
C GLY A 84 4.51 2.05 -0.45
N THR A 85 3.48 2.42 0.31
CA THR A 85 3.47 2.32 1.76
C THR A 85 2.51 1.19 2.16
N TYR A 86 3.04 0.19 2.85
CA TYR A 86 2.25 -0.89 3.41
C TYR A 86 1.96 -0.63 4.88
N PHE A 87 0.75 -0.98 5.32
CA PHE A 87 0.34 -0.95 6.72
C PHE A 87 -0.02 -2.36 7.16
N VAL A 88 0.94 -3.02 7.81
CA VAL A 88 0.73 -4.35 8.34
C VAL A 88 -0.06 -4.22 9.63
N ARG A 89 -1.28 -4.76 9.62
CA ARG A 89 -2.16 -4.78 10.79
C ARG A 89 -1.67 -5.83 11.77
N MET A 90 -1.60 -5.47 13.05
CA MET A 90 -1.17 -6.38 14.10
C MET A 90 -2.26 -6.53 15.17
N THR A 91 -2.34 -7.73 15.77
CA THR A 91 -3.00 -7.93 17.07
C THR A 91 -2.16 -7.30 18.19
N SER A 92 -2.75 -7.13 19.38
CA SER A 92 -2.01 -6.56 20.52
C SER A 92 -0.77 -7.39 20.90
N SER A 93 -0.86 -8.73 20.83
CA SER A 93 0.27 -9.63 21.10
C SER A 93 1.37 -9.54 20.05
N GLU A 94 0.99 -9.40 18.78
CA GLU A 94 1.95 -9.21 17.68
C GLU A 94 2.62 -7.84 17.80
N ALA A 95 1.85 -6.80 18.08
CA ALA A 95 2.36 -5.45 18.29
C ALA A 95 3.39 -5.41 19.44
N ALA A 96 3.14 -6.13 20.54
CA ALA A 96 4.11 -6.26 21.62
C ALA A 96 5.42 -6.92 21.13
N SER A 97 5.32 -7.98 20.33
CA SER A 97 6.48 -8.73 19.83
C SER A 97 7.28 -7.91 18.81
N VAL A 98 6.62 -7.43 17.74
CA VAL A 98 7.23 -6.63 16.67
C VAL A 98 7.76 -5.29 17.20
N GLY A 99 7.09 -4.71 18.20
CA GLY A 99 7.51 -3.47 18.84
C GLY A 99 8.89 -3.55 19.49
N THR A 100 9.33 -4.74 19.94
CA THR A 100 10.70 -4.94 20.45
C THR A 100 11.74 -4.85 19.35
N GLY A 101 11.50 -5.52 18.21
CA GLY A 101 12.36 -5.43 17.03
C GLY A 101 12.40 -4.02 16.45
N PHE A 102 11.24 -3.36 16.37
CA PHE A 102 11.15 -1.99 15.88
C PHE A 102 12.07 -1.06 16.67
N LYS A 103 12.08 -1.15 18.00
CA LYS A 103 12.90 -0.30 18.86
C LYS A 103 14.42 -0.46 18.64
N LYS A 104 14.88 -1.54 18.02
CA LYS A 104 16.29 -1.78 17.69
C LYS A 104 16.74 -1.10 16.40
N LEU A 105 15.81 -0.81 15.49
CA LEU A 105 16.13 -0.14 14.23
C LEU A 105 16.65 1.28 14.48
N LYS A 106 17.57 1.76 13.65
CA LYS A 106 18.13 3.11 13.78
C LYS A 106 17.04 4.17 13.62
N THR A 107 16.97 5.14 14.53
CA THR A 107 15.98 6.22 14.47
C THR A 107 16.24 7.16 13.29
N ARG A 108 15.16 7.68 12.69
CA ARG A 108 15.23 8.71 11.66
C ARG A 108 14.03 9.65 11.70
N LYS A 109 14.24 10.89 11.27
CA LYS A 109 13.15 11.81 10.98
C LYS A 109 12.43 11.33 9.70
N SER A 110 11.12 11.50 9.70
CA SER A 110 10.26 11.22 8.56
C SER A 110 9.41 12.45 8.28
N SER A 111 9.11 12.73 7.03
CA SER A 111 8.07 13.71 6.67
C SER A 111 6.69 13.07 6.61
N HIS A 112 6.61 11.75 6.77
CA HIS A 112 5.39 10.96 6.62
C HIS A 112 4.72 10.71 7.98
N LEU A 113 3.40 10.92 8.03
CA LEU A 113 2.47 10.70 9.15
C LEU A 113 2.97 11.09 10.55
N SER A 114 3.66 10.19 11.25
CA SER A 114 4.12 10.38 12.64
C SER A 114 5.35 11.29 12.78
N LYS A 115 5.91 11.80 11.68
CA LYS A 115 7.15 12.61 11.61
C LYS A 115 8.42 11.94 12.18
N SER A 116 8.28 10.74 12.74
CA SER A 116 9.34 9.93 13.32
C SER A 116 9.22 8.49 12.79
N GLY A 117 10.36 7.90 12.47
CA GLY A 117 10.43 6.55 11.94
C GLY A 117 11.75 5.91 12.28
N ARG A 118 11.96 4.72 11.74
CA ARG A 118 13.20 3.98 11.86
C ARG A 118 13.61 3.42 10.51
N SER A 119 14.90 3.18 10.37
CA SER A 119 15.51 2.75 9.13
C SER A 119 15.94 1.29 9.25
N ALA A 120 15.55 0.47 8.26
CA ALA A 120 16.04 -0.88 8.04
C ALA A 120 16.80 -0.93 6.70
N HIS A 121 17.79 -0.06 6.52
CA HIS A 121 18.53 0.11 5.26
C HIS A 121 19.71 -0.85 5.12
N SER A 122 20.24 -1.40 6.21
CA SER A 122 21.42 -2.25 6.17
C SER A 122 21.12 -3.54 5.42
N GLY A 123 21.86 -3.82 4.35
CA GLY A 123 21.65 -4.98 3.50
C GLY A 123 20.40 -4.91 2.61
N TRP A 124 19.74 -3.75 2.50
CA TRP A 124 18.58 -3.58 1.62
C TRP A 124 18.98 -3.72 0.15
N LYS A 125 18.50 -4.79 -0.49
CA LYS A 125 18.85 -5.14 -1.88
C LYS A 125 17.66 -5.68 -2.69
N PHE A 126 16.44 -5.34 -2.28
CA PHE A 126 15.25 -5.92 -2.90
C PHE A 126 14.89 -5.25 -4.24
N LEU A 127 14.62 -3.94 -4.26
CA LEU A 127 14.26 -3.21 -5.48
C LEU A 127 15.44 -2.36 -5.96
N ALA A 128 15.82 -2.49 -7.23
CA ALA A 128 16.86 -1.69 -7.83
C ALA A 128 16.50 -0.18 -7.76
N GLY A 129 17.45 0.65 -7.33
CA GLY A 129 17.26 2.10 -7.15
C GLY A 129 16.64 2.51 -5.80
N TYR A 130 16.19 1.56 -4.98
CA TYR A 130 15.74 1.81 -3.62
C TYR A 130 16.87 1.47 -2.63
N GLU A 131 17.13 2.36 -1.68
CA GLU A 131 18.29 2.27 -0.78
C GLU A 131 17.89 2.11 0.69
N GLU A 132 16.61 2.28 1.00
CA GLU A 132 16.15 2.26 2.38
C GLU A 132 14.75 1.67 2.50
N LEU A 133 14.54 0.91 3.57
CA LEU A 133 13.23 0.62 4.11
C LEU A 133 12.94 1.51 5.32
N LEU A 134 11.98 2.43 5.18
CA LEU A 134 11.40 3.19 6.27
C LEU A 134 10.36 2.33 6.99
N VAL A 135 10.53 2.22 8.31
CA VAL A 135 9.60 1.56 9.22
C VAL A 135 9.00 2.61 10.16
N GLN A 136 7.67 2.66 10.30
CA GLN A 136 7.02 3.53 11.28
C GLN A 136 5.99 2.77 12.11
N TRP A 137 5.86 3.16 13.37
CA TRP A 137 4.81 2.68 14.26
C TRP A 137 3.61 3.62 14.15
N GLN A 138 2.43 3.09 13.82
CA GLN A 138 1.22 3.88 13.64
C GLN A 138 0.12 3.33 14.53
N GLU A 139 -0.28 4.11 15.51
CA GLU A 139 -1.39 3.78 16.40
C GLU A 139 -2.63 4.58 15.99
N THR A 140 -3.75 3.87 15.97
CA THR A 140 -5.09 4.42 15.77
C THR A 140 -5.92 4.09 17.00
N SER A 141 -7.09 4.71 17.14
CA SER A 141 -7.98 4.46 18.28
C SER A 141 -8.40 2.99 18.42
N ASP A 142 -8.39 2.23 17.31
CA ASP A 142 -8.83 0.86 17.26
C ASP A 142 -7.68 -0.15 17.13
N ARG A 143 -6.55 0.23 16.53
CA ARG A 143 -5.50 -0.72 16.10
C ARG A 143 -4.09 -0.15 16.05
N THR A 144 -3.12 -1.05 16.07
CA THR A 144 -1.71 -0.76 15.81
C THR A 144 -1.30 -1.31 14.45
N TYR A 145 -0.55 -0.51 13.71
CA TYR A 145 0.01 -0.86 12.41
C TYR A 145 1.52 -0.67 12.40
N LEU A 146 2.19 -1.59 11.71
CA LEU A 146 3.56 -1.41 11.28
C LEU A 146 3.54 -0.89 9.85
N MET A 147 3.99 0.34 9.67
CA MET A 147 4.11 0.94 8.36
C MET A 147 5.48 0.62 7.75
N LEU A 148 5.49 0.15 6.50
CA LEU A 148 6.71 -0.18 5.75
C LEU A 148 6.71 0.56 4.42
N LYS A 149 7.81 1.26 4.09
CA LYS A 149 7.91 2.05 2.86
C LYS A 149 9.32 2.03 2.29
N ALA A 150 9.46 1.64 1.04
CA ALA A 150 10.74 1.74 0.33
C ALA A 150 11.01 3.20 -0.08
N GLU A 151 12.23 3.67 0.19
CA GLU A 151 12.71 5.01 -0.15
C GLU A 151 13.96 4.93 -1.03
N GLY A 152 14.07 5.83 -1.99
CA GLY A 152 15.19 5.91 -2.94
C GLY A 152 16.42 6.65 -2.41
N HIS A 153 16.51 6.90 -1.11
CA HIS A 153 17.65 7.54 -0.45
C HIS A 153 17.51 7.42 1.06
N THR A 154 18.65 7.33 1.76
CA THR A 154 18.71 7.30 3.23
C THR A 154 18.55 8.70 3.86
N THR A 155 18.45 8.82 5.20
CA THR A 155 18.53 10.09 5.94
C THR A 155 19.87 10.20 6.71
N GLY A 156 20.85 10.91 6.17
CA GLY A 156 22.17 11.20 6.75
C GLY A 156 22.75 12.52 6.20
N LEU A 157 23.91 12.96 6.70
CA LEU A 157 24.54 14.24 6.28
C LEU A 157 24.78 14.31 4.76
N GLY A 158 25.15 13.19 4.13
CA GLY A 158 25.29 13.08 2.67
C GLY A 158 23.97 13.05 1.89
N SER A 159 22.82 12.92 2.57
CA SER A 159 21.50 12.81 1.91
C SER A 159 20.64 14.08 1.98
N LEU A 160 21.13 15.14 2.64
CA LEU A 160 20.48 16.46 2.66
C LEU A 160 20.22 16.99 1.25
N TYR A 161 21.18 16.83 0.34
CA TYR A 161 21.06 17.26 -1.06
C TYR A 161 20.01 16.45 -1.85
N PRO A 162 20.03 15.10 -1.82
CA PRO A 162 18.94 14.27 -2.35
C PRO A 162 17.54 14.61 -1.80
N HIS A 163 17.43 14.84 -0.49
CA HIS A 163 16.16 15.26 0.15
C HIS A 163 15.69 16.62 -0.35
N LEU A 164 16.59 17.60 -0.45
CA LEU A 164 16.27 18.95 -0.93
C LEU A 164 15.88 18.93 -2.42
N LYS A 165 16.59 18.14 -3.24
CA LYS A 165 16.28 17.93 -4.67
C LYS A 165 14.92 17.25 -4.82
N SER A 166 14.64 16.21 -4.05
CA SER A 166 13.35 15.52 -4.02
C SER A 166 12.23 16.45 -3.58
N TRP A 167 12.45 17.26 -2.54
CA TRP A 167 11.48 18.24 -2.06
C TRP A 167 11.19 19.34 -3.08
N ASN A 168 12.23 19.92 -3.69
CA ASN A 168 12.08 20.93 -4.75
C ASN A 168 11.36 20.36 -5.98
N HIS A 169 11.69 19.13 -6.38
CA HIS A 169 11.01 18.45 -7.47
C HIS A 169 9.54 18.18 -7.14
N LYS A 170 9.22 17.70 -5.93
CA LYS A 170 7.84 17.53 -5.43
C LYS A 170 7.07 18.84 -5.44
N ARG A 171 7.70 19.93 -5.00
CA ARG A 171 7.06 21.25 -4.98
C ARG A 171 6.73 21.75 -6.38
N LYS A 172 7.59 21.49 -7.37
CA LYS A 172 7.40 21.93 -8.76
C LYS A 172 6.44 21.05 -9.55
N THR A 173 6.51 19.74 -9.38
CA THR A 173 5.81 18.78 -10.25
C THR A 173 4.59 18.14 -9.59
N GLY A 174 4.45 18.26 -8.27
CA GLY A 174 3.47 17.48 -7.50
C GLY A 174 3.80 15.99 -7.39
N ALA A 175 4.86 15.51 -8.04
CA ALA A 175 5.32 14.12 -7.99
C ALA A 175 6.70 14.04 -7.32
N GLY A 176 6.98 12.94 -6.62
CA GLY A 176 8.33 12.73 -6.09
C GLY A 176 9.28 12.15 -7.13
N LEU A 177 10.59 12.26 -6.86
CA LEU A 177 11.61 11.67 -7.72
C LEU A 177 11.42 10.15 -7.83
N GLN A 178 11.46 9.63 -9.05
CA GLN A 178 11.45 8.20 -9.35
C GLN A 178 12.76 7.58 -8.89
N ALA A 179 12.68 6.42 -8.23
CA ALA A 179 13.86 5.64 -7.84
C ALA A 179 14.28 4.67 -8.96
N ASN A 180 13.30 4.12 -9.71
CA ASN A 180 13.52 3.18 -10.80
C ASN A 180 12.58 3.48 -11.98
N ALA A 181 13.14 3.89 -13.12
CA ALA A 181 12.38 4.27 -14.31
C ALA A 181 11.72 3.06 -15.01
N ASP A 182 12.35 1.89 -14.97
CA ASP A 182 11.82 0.67 -15.59
C ASP A 182 10.65 0.10 -14.78
N LEU A 183 10.74 0.11 -13.44
CA LEU A 183 9.61 -0.23 -12.57
C LEU A 183 8.45 0.76 -12.75
N ASN A 184 8.76 2.04 -12.88
CA ASN A 184 7.75 3.05 -13.17
C ASN A 184 7.05 2.81 -14.52
N ARG A 185 7.82 2.51 -15.58
CA ARG A 185 7.26 2.20 -16.89
C ARG A 185 6.36 0.96 -16.82
N LEU A 186 6.82 -0.09 -16.15
CA LEU A 186 6.05 -1.32 -15.98
C LEU A 186 4.76 -1.04 -15.22
N ALA A 187 4.81 -0.31 -14.11
CA ALA A 187 3.65 0.02 -13.30
C ALA A 187 2.61 0.92 -14.02
N ASN A 188 3.04 1.72 -14.99
CA ASN A 188 2.15 2.54 -15.82
C ASN A 188 1.71 1.83 -17.13
N SER A 189 2.15 0.60 -17.37
CA SER A 189 1.73 -0.17 -18.55
C SER A 189 0.30 -0.70 -18.38
N ASN A 190 -0.43 -0.82 -19.49
CA ASN A 190 -1.72 -1.48 -19.47
C ASN A 190 -1.52 -2.97 -19.16
N HIS A 191 -2.31 -3.52 -18.22
CA HIS A 191 -2.35 -4.96 -17.85
C HIS A 191 -1.30 -5.48 -16.86
N THR A 192 -0.59 -4.61 -16.13
CA THR A 192 0.18 -5.07 -14.97
C THR A 192 -0.66 -5.06 -13.68
N PRO A 193 -0.44 -6.00 -12.73
CA PRO A 193 -0.94 -5.88 -11.37
C PRO A 193 -0.10 -4.95 -10.48
N ILE A 194 1.03 -4.40 -10.97
CA ILE A 194 1.84 -3.47 -10.20
C ILE A 194 1.13 -2.13 -10.10
N ILE A 195 0.89 -1.68 -8.87
CA ILE A 195 0.28 -0.39 -8.61
C ILE A 195 1.32 0.70 -8.90
N ALA A 196 1.02 1.51 -9.92
CA ALA A 196 1.78 2.69 -10.24
C ALA A 196 1.94 3.60 -9.02
N ARG A 197 3.01 4.39 -9.03
CA ARG A 197 3.25 5.40 -8.01
C ARG A 197 2.00 6.22 -7.69
N GLY A 198 1.57 6.11 -6.45
CA GLY A 198 0.74 7.11 -5.81
C GLY A 198 1.55 8.35 -5.47
N ALA A 199 0.97 9.52 -5.66
CA ALA A 199 1.64 10.73 -5.21
C ALA A 199 1.73 10.67 -3.66
N GLU A 200 2.93 10.85 -3.09
CA GLU A 200 3.19 10.72 -1.63
C GLU A 200 2.35 11.69 -0.79
N ASN A 201 1.82 12.72 -1.46
CA ASN A 201 0.58 13.46 -1.20
C ASN A 201 -0.16 13.46 -2.54
N PHE A 202 -1.50 13.40 -2.65
CA PHE A 202 -2.13 13.41 -3.99
C PHE A 202 -1.66 14.58 -4.85
N SER A 203 -1.81 14.41 -6.17
CA SER A 203 -1.60 15.48 -7.14
C SER A 203 -2.27 16.77 -6.65
N ASN A 204 -1.62 17.90 -6.92
CA ASN A 204 -2.20 19.21 -6.59
C ASN A 204 -3.62 19.35 -7.17
N ALA A 205 -3.92 18.67 -8.28
CA ALA A 205 -5.24 18.59 -8.88
C ALA A 205 -6.29 17.93 -7.97
N TYR A 206 -6.01 16.78 -7.35
CA TYR A 206 -6.96 16.14 -6.45
C TYR A 206 -7.14 16.91 -5.13
N MET A 207 -6.06 17.51 -4.60
CA MET A 207 -6.17 18.42 -3.46
C MET A 207 -7.06 19.63 -3.78
N ALA A 208 -6.88 20.22 -4.98
CA ALA A 208 -7.73 21.31 -5.46
C ALA A 208 -9.18 20.85 -5.62
N PHE A 209 -9.40 19.66 -6.18
CA PHE A 209 -10.72 19.04 -6.29
C PHE A 209 -11.40 18.87 -4.93
N LEU A 210 -10.71 18.37 -3.89
CA LEU A 210 -11.33 18.25 -2.55
C LEU A 210 -11.68 19.61 -1.95
N LYS A 211 -10.82 20.63 -2.12
CA LYS A 211 -11.11 21.99 -1.65
C LYS A 211 -12.29 22.60 -2.40
N ASP A 212 -12.34 22.45 -3.71
CA ASP A 212 -13.44 22.90 -4.56
C ASP A 212 -14.75 22.19 -4.18
N LEU A 213 -14.71 20.86 -4.04
CA LEU A 213 -15.83 20.05 -3.58
C LEU A 213 -16.32 20.49 -2.19
N GLY A 214 -15.42 20.77 -1.26
CA GLY A 214 -15.77 21.22 0.08
C GLY A 214 -16.31 22.64 0.14
N THR A 215 -15.84 23.54 -0.73
CA THR A 215 -16.28 24.96 -0.77
C THR A 215 -17.61 25.14 -1.48
N LYS A 216 -17.86 24.39 -2.56
CA LYS A 216 -19.13 24.41 -3.31
C LYS A 216 -20.30 23.74 -2.56
N ARG A 217 -20.06 23.17 -1.38
CA ARG A 217 -21.06 22.50 -0.55
C ARG A 217 -21.35 23.29 0.71
N SER A 218 -22.63 23.54 0.97
CA SER A 218 -23.11 24.18 2.19
C SER A 218 -23.20 23.20 3.36
N ASP A 219 -23.13 23.74 4.57
CA ASP A 219 -23.38 22.99 5.80
C ASP A 219 -24.85 22.48 5.79
N GLY A 220 -25.09 21.24 6.23
CA GLY A 220 -26.41 20.59 6.22
C GLY A 220 -26.69 19.65 5.03
N CYS A 221 -25.85 19.64 3.99
CA CYS A 221 -25.95 18.68 2.87
C CYS A 221 -25.28 17.32 3.16
N THR A 222 -24.47 17.23 4.21
CA THR A 222 -23.66 16.07 4.61
C THR A 222 -23.28 16.20 6.09
N THR A 223 -22.64 15.19 6.67
CA THR A 223 -22.08 15.29 8.02
C THR A 223 -21.04 16.43 8.10
N GLY A 224 -21.13 17.25 9.15
CA GLY A 224 -20.20 18.38 9.35
C GLY A 224 -18.74 17.94 9.48
N SER A 225 -18.49 16.73 9.99
CA SER A 225 -17.16 16.13 10.08
C SER A 225 -16.54 15.86 8.71
N SER A 226 -17.27 15.18 7.81
CA SER A 226 -16.79 14.90 6.45
C SER A 226 -16.59 16.19 5.65
N LEU A 227 -17.50 17.17 5.78
CA LEU A 227 -17.37 18.46 5.12
C LEU A 227 -16.13 19.23 5.57
N LYS A 228 -15.88 19.28 6.89
CA LYS A 228 -14.67 19.89 7.46
C LYS A 228 -13.40 19.18 6.97
N ALA A 229 -13.43 17.84 6.94
CA ALA A 229 -12.29 17.04 6.48
C ALA A 229 -11.96 17.35 5.02
N VAL A 230 -12.95 17.31 4.13
CA VAL A 230 -12.81 17.59 2.69
C VAL A 230 -12.38 19.03 2.42
N ARG A 231 -13.00 20.03 3.06
CA ARG A 231 -12.59 21.46 2.96
C ARG A 231 -11.14 21.67 3.36
N SER A 232 -10.69 20.98 4.41
CA SER A 232 -9.31 21.11 4.88
C SER A 232 -8.30 20.42 3.96
N ALA A 233 -8.74 19.44 3.16
CA ALA A 233 -7.92 18.59 2.30
C ALA A 233 -6.63 18.11 2.98
N LYS A 234 -6.74 17.73 4.26
CA LYS A 234 -5.63 17.23 5.08
C LYS A 234 -5.54 15.71 5.01
N ALA A 235 -4.41 15.18 5.50
CA ALA A 235 -4.16 13.74 5.69
C ALA A 235 -5.28 12.98 6.43
N THR A 236 -6.07 13.67 7.25
CA THR A 236 -7.21 13.11 7.99
C THR A 236 -8.48 12.98 7.15
N CYS A 237 -8.54 13.57 5.96
CA CYS A 237 -9.66 13.40 5.04
C CYS A 237 -9.67 11.98 4.50
N THR A 238 -10.83 11.32 4.54
CA THR A 238 -10.97 9.96 4.03
C THR A 238 -11.62 9.91 2.65
N VAL A 239 -11.43 8.82 1.92
CA VAL A 239 -12.19 8.52 0.70
C VAL A 239 -13.68 8.47 1.00
N ARG A 240 -14.08 7.92 2.16
CA ARG A 240 -15.47 7.90 2.61
C ARG A 240 -16.00 9.31 2.94
N ASP A 241 -15.18 10.19 3.51
CA ASP A 241 -15.54 11.61 3.69
C ASP A 241 -15.77 12.30 2.35
N MET A 242 -14.86 12.06 1.39
CA MET A 242 -15.00 12.57 0.03
C MET A 242 -16.30 12.05 -0.60
N LEU A 243 -16.60 10.76 -0.49
CA LEU A 243 -17.85 10.18 -1.00
C LEU A 243 -19.09 10.76 -0.30
N ASN A 244 -19.07 10.93 1.03
CA ASN A 244 -20.16 11.58 1.77
C ASN A 244 -20.45 12.98 1.21
N VAL A 245 -19.42 13.80 0.97
CA VAL A 245 -19.58 15.15 0.43
C VAL A 245 -19.97 15.12 -1.05
N LEU A 246 -19.41 14.17 -1.81
CA LEU A 246 -19.64 14.01 -3.25
C LEU A 246 -21.06 13.56 -3.56
N THR A 247 -21.62 12.65 -2.76
CA THR A 247 -22.98 12.12 -2.94
C THR A 247 -24.02 12.81 -2.06
N MET A 248 -23.63 13.85 -1.32
CA MET A 248 -24.51 14.59 -0.40
C MET A 248 -25.18 13.68 0.65
N SER A 249 -24.38 12.79 1.25
CA SER A 249 -24.86 11.85 2.25
C SER A 249 -25.08 12.53 3.61
N ARG A 250 -26.34 12.85 3.93
CA ARG A 250 -26.71 13.62 5.14
C ARG A 250 -26.36 12.93 6.45
N ASN A 251 -26.44 11.60 6.50
CA ASN A 251 -26.13 10.77 7.66
C ASN A 251 -24.71 10.17 7.60
N GLY A 252 -23.94 10.49 6.55
CA GLY A 252 -22.59 9.97 6.38
C GLY A 252 -22.57 8.47 6.09
N GLU A 253 -23.52 7.99 5.29
CA GLU A 253 -23.74 6.56 5.01
C GLU A 253 -22.47 5.84 4.54
N TRP A 254 -21.58 6.52 3.80
CA TRP A 254 -20.36 5.89 3.29
C TRP A 254 -19.43 5.45 4.41
N SER A 255 -19.52 6.09 5.57
CA SER A 255 -18.74 5.73 6.77
C SER A 255 -18.99 4.29 7.22
N SER A 256 -20.18 3.75 6.98
CA SER A 256 -20.57 2.37 7.31
C SER A 256 -20.65 1.44 6.10
N LYS A 257 -20.34 1.92 4.89
CA LYS A 257 -20.31 1.08 3.68
C LYS A 257 -19.09 0.17 3.67
N THR A 258 -19.31 -1.05 3.16
CA THR A 258 -18.26 -2.06 3.00
C THR A 258 -17.19 -1.59 2.00
N ASN A 259 -15.99 -2.16 2.06
CA ASN A 259 -14.94 -1.83 1.09
C ASN A 259 -15.34 -2.20 -0.34
N ARG A 260 -16.10 -3.29 -0.50
CA ARG A 260 -16.70 -3.68 -1.78
C ARG A 260 -17.59 -2.57 -2.35
N GLU A 261 -18.54 -2.07 -1.57
CA GLU A 261 -19.44 -0.99 -2.00
C GLU A 261 -18.68 0.30 -2.33
N VAL A 262 -17.66 0.66 -1.54
CA VAL A 262 -16.80 1.83 -1.82
C VAL A 262 -16.04 1.65 -3.13
N ARG A 263 -15.45 0.47 -3.36
CA ARG A 263 -14.74 0.15 -4.61
C ARG A 263 -15.66 0.23 -5.83
N GLU A 264 -16.85 -0.35 -5.74
CA GLU A 264 -17.86 -0.32 -6.80
C GLU A 264 -18.26 1.13 -7.11
N LYS A 265 -18.47 1.96 -6.08
CA LYS A 265 -18.79 3.37 -6.26
C LYS A 265 -17.66 4.15 -6.95
N LEU A 266 -16.42 3.97 -6.50
CA LEU A 266 -15.25 4.64 -7.10
C LEU A 266 -15.05 4.21 -8.56
N SER A 267 -15.24 2.93 -8.85
CA SER A 267 -15.15 2.40 -10.21
C SER A 267 -16.22 3.00 -11.11
N ALA A 268 -17.45 3.10 -10.60
CA ALA A 268 -18.57 3.71 -11.32
C ALA A 268 -18.34 5.22 -11.54
N LEU A 269 -17.86 5.97 -10.54
CA LEU A 269 -17.48 7.39 -10.67
C LEU A 269 -16.40 7.61 -11.73
N ALA A 270 -15.44 6.70 -11.83
CA ALA A 270 -14.37 6.79 -12.82
C ALA A 270 -14.79 6.46 -14.26
N GLN A 271 -15.89 5.73 -14.43
CA GLN A 271 -16.43 5.35 -15.75
C GLN A 271 -17.54 6.30 -16.18
N ARG A 272 -18.48 6.59 -15.27
CA ARG A 272 -19.74 7.29 -15.52
C ARG A 272 -20.02 8.31 -14.39
N PRO A 273 -19.23 9.38 -14.31
CA PRO A 273 -19.36 10.38 -13.23
C PRO A 273 -20.76 11.02 -13.17
N ASN A 274 -21.35 11.31 -14.32
CA ASN A 274 -22.63 12.02 -14.42
C ASN A 274 -23.83 11.17 -13.99
N GLU A 275 -23.79 9.85 -14.20
CA GLU A 275 -24.86 8.92 -13.81
C GLU A 275 -24.87 8.65 -12.30
N THR A 276 -23.70 8.73 -11.66
CA THR A 276 -23.51 8.26 -10.28
C THR A 276 -23.71 9.34 -9.22
N THR A 277 -24.00 10.58 -9.63
CA THR A 277 -23.93 11.76 -8.76
C THR A 277 -24.99 12.82 -9.04
N TYR A 278 -26.11 12.39 -9.66
CA TYR A 278 -27.22 13.25 -10.05
C TYR A 278 -27.64 14.23 -8.94
N GLY A 279 -27.82 15.51 -9.28
CA GLY A 279 -28.12 16.61 -8.33
C GLY A 279 -26.92 17.12 -7.53
N ALA A 280 -25.97 16.26 -7.18
CA ALA A 280 -24.74 16.66 -6.53
C ALA A 280 -23.74 17.28 -7.53
N TYR A 281 -23.64 16.79 -8.77
CA TYR A 281 -22.57 17.17 -9.70
C TYR A 281 -22.67 18.49 -10.43
N VAL A 282 -23.78 19.22 -10.29
CA VAL A 282 -24.10 20.35 -11.17
C VAL A 282 -23.01 21.45 -11.19
N ASN A 283 -22.13 21.49 -10.17
CA ASN A 283 -21.05 22.46 -10.05
C ASN A 283 -19.63 21.88 -9.85
N VAL A 284 -19.42 20.56 -9.86
CA VAL A 284 -18.09 19.97 -9.59
C VAL A 284 -17.56 19.29 -10.85
N ASP A 285 -16.31 19.56 -11.23
CA ASP A 285 -15.69 18.98 -12.42
C ASP A 285 -14.88 17.72 -12.06
N ILE A 286 -15.25 16.56 -12.62
CA ILE A 286 -14.40 15.34 -12.61
C ILE A 286 -13.60 15.33 -13.89
N THR A 287 -12.42 15.94 -13.79
CA THR A 287 -11.43 15.90 -14.85
C THR A 287 -10.92 14.46 -15.07
N PRO A 288 -10.31 14.14 -16.23
CA PRO A 288 -9.69 12.84 -16.49
C PRO A 288 -8.70 12.40 -15.39
N GLU A 289 -7.95 13.34 -14.79
CA GLU A 289 -7.02 13.08 -13.70
C GLU A 289 -7.75 12.61 -12.43
N ILE A 290 -8.90 13.21 -12.12
CA ILE A 290 -9.73 12.78 -10.98
C ILE A 290 -10.33 11.39 -11.24
N LYS A 291 -10.75 11.09 -12.48
CA LYS A 291 -11.18 9.73 -12.85
C LYS A 291 -10.07 8.72 -12.63
N ALA A 292 -8.84 9.04 -13.05
CA ALA A 292 -7.70 8.19 -12.83
C ALA A 292 -7.43 7.96 -11.34
N GLN A 293 -7.55 9.01 -10.51
CA GLN A 293 -7.40 8.90 -9.06
C GLN A 293 -8.48 8.01 -8.42
N PHE A 294 -9.74 8.10 -8.87
CA PHE A 294 -10.80 7.19 -8.40
C PHE A 294 -10.54 5.73 -8.76
N ARG A 295 -10.01 5.45 -9.96
CA ARG A 295 -9.58 4.07 -10.33
C ARG A 295 -8.49 3.56 -9.41
N ARG A 296 -7.51 4.41 -9.09
CA ARG A 296 -6.43 4.06 -8.15
C ARG A 296 -6.98 3.74 -6.76
N PHE A 297 -7.90 4.56 -6.23
CA PHE A 297 -8.54 4.23 -4.96
C PHE A 297 -9.29 2.92 -5.02
N ALA A 298 -10.08 2.68 -6.08
CA ALA A 298 -10.80 1.43 -6.23
C ALA A 298 -9.87 0.21 -6.19
N GLN A 299 -8.66 0.31 -6.78
CA GLN A 299 -7.65 -0.75 -6.73
C GLN A 299 -7.07 -0.98 -5.32
N LEU A 300 -7.08 0.02 -4.44
CA LEU A 300 -6.58 -0.10 -3.08
C LEU A 300 -7.56 -0.83 -2.16
N PHE A 301 -8.86 -0.59 -2.33
CA PHE A 301 -9.90 -1.29 -1.56
C PHE A 301 -9.95 -2.79 -1.91
N LEU A 302 -9.75 -3.63 -0.90
CA LEU A 302 -9.98 -5.08 -1.01
C LEU A 302 -11.47 -5.41 -1.05
N ASP A 303 -11.80 -6.58 -1.58
CA ASP A 303 -13.16 -7.12 -1.62
C ASP A 303 -13.60 -7.65 -0.24
N GLU A 304 -13.76 -6.74 0.73
CA GLU A 304 -14.20 -7.07 2.08
C GLU A 304 -15.66 -6.64 2.29
N ASN A 305 -16.49 -7.57 2.78
CA ASN A 305 -17.89 -7.35 3.17
C ASN A 305 -18.04 -6.64 4.53
N ARG A 306 -17.04 -5.87 4.95
CA ARG A 306 -17.08 -5.07 6.18
C ARG A 306 -16.49 -3.68 5.96
N PRO A 307 -16.94 -2.67 6.72
CA PRO A 307 -16.27 -1.37 6.76
C PRO A 307 -14.85 -1.55 7.30
N ASN A 308 -13.88 -0.86 6.71
CA ASN A 308 -12.50 -0.89 7.19
C ASN A 308 -11.92 0.53 7.25
N ALA A 309 -11.55 0.99 8.45
CA ALA A 309 -11.03 2.35 8.72
C ALA A 309 -9.62 2.61 8.19
N VAL A 310 -9.06 1.56 7.61
CA VAL A 310 -7.72 1.33 7.11
C VAL A 310 -7.57 1.96 5.72
N TYR A 311 -8.34 1.52 4.75
CA TYR A 311 -8.37 2.08 3.39
C TYR A 311 -9.10 3.44 3.31
N ASN A 312 -9.41 4.03 4.45
CA ASN A 312 -10.11 5.29 4.51
C ASN A 312 -9.22 6.45 4.09
N ARG A 313 -7.92 6.45 4.34
CA ARG A 313 -7.13 7.68 4.29
C ARG A 313 -6.89 8.22 2.89
N TYR A 314 -6.54 9.51 2.84
CA TYR A 314 -6.07 10.28 1.69
C TYR A 314 -4.70 9.81 1.14
N PHE A 315 -4.23 8.60 1.40
CA PHE A 315 -2.95 8.14 0.88
C PHE A 315 -3.14 6.83 0.15
N GLU A 316 -2.32 6.61 -0.89
CA GLU A 316 -2.26 5.31 -1.55
C GLU A 316 -1.51 4.33 -0.64
N GLU A 317 -2.24 3.82 0.36
CA GLU A 317 -1.77 2.91 1.38
C GLU A 317 -2.40 1.54 1.16
N VAL A 318 -1.57 0.51 1.17
CA VAL A 318 -2.05 -0.87 1.14
C VAL A 318 -1.94 -1.42 2.54
N HIS A 319 -3.08 -1.72 3.15
CA HIS A 319 -3.07 -2.45 4.38
C HIS A 319 -3.08 -3.94 4.12
N VAL A 320 -2.42 -4.66 5.00
CA VAL A 320 -2.24 -6.10 4.86
C VAL A 320 -2.41 -6.76 6.21
N ASN A 321 -3.08 -7.90 6.23
CA ASN A 321 -3.12 -8.78 7.40
C ASN A 321 -2.01 -9.83 7.25
N PRO A 322 -1.36 -10.28 8.34
CA PRO A 322 -0.24 -11.23 8.20
C PRO A 322 -0.68 -12.57 7.60
N ASP A 323 -1.92 -13.04 7.86
CA ASP A 323 -2.51 -14.20 7.18
C ASP A 323 -2.50 -14.08 5.65
N GLN A 324 -2.82 -12.90 5.12
CA GLN A 324 -2.83 -12.64 3.67
C GLN A 324 -1.42 -12.75 3.10
N LEU A 325 -0.42 -12.29 3.85
CA LEU A 325 0.98 -12.37 3.45
C LEU A 325 1.48 -13.82 3.52
N SER A 326 1.18 -14.55 4.60
CA SER A 326 1.51 -15.99 4.72
C SER A 326 0.93 -16.78 3.55
N ASN A 327 -0.34 -16.54 3.19
CA ASN A 327 -0.98 -17.16 2.03
C ASN A 327 -0.32 -16.74 0.71
N ALA A 328 0.04 -15.46 0.55
CA ALA A 328 0.69 -14.97 -0.67
C ALA A 328 2.05 -15.62 -0.89
N ILE A 329 2.85 -15.77 0.18
CA ILE A 329 4.14 -16.47 0.12
C ILE A 329 3.90 -17.94 -0.27
N ARG A 330 2.97 -18.63 0.40
CA ARG A 330 2.65 -20.03 0.09
C ARG A 330 2.20 -20.22 -1.36
N ASP A 331 1.29 -19.37 -1.85
CA ASP A 331 0.82 -19.44 -3.23
C ASP A 331 1.93 -19.09 -4.22
N PHE A 332 2.79 -18.12 -3.90
CA PHE A 332 3.94 -17.76 -4.72
C PHE A 332 4.96 -18.89 -4.81
N MET A 333 5.25 -19.60 -3.73
CA MET A 333 6.22 -20.70 -3.69
C MET A 333 5.72 -22.03 -4.32
N THR A 334 4.67 -21.99 -5.14
CA THR A 334 4.13 -23.20 -5.81
C THR A 334 4.35 -23.21 -7.32
N TRP A 335 5.01 -22.21 -7.88
CA TRP A 335 5.14 -22.05 -9.34
C TRP A 335 6.11 -23.03 -9.99
N ASP A 336 7.01 -23.62 -9.21
CA ASP A 336 7.88 -24.74 -9.57
C ASP A 336 7.19 -26.12 -9.52
N LEU A 337 5.97 -26.20 -8.95
CA LEU A 337 5.22 -27.44 -8.88
C LEU A 337 4.47 -27.72 -10.20
N PRO A 338 4.24 -29.00 -10.55
CA PRO A 338 3.36 -29.37 -11.66
C PRO A 338 1.97 -28.73 -11.53
N ASP A 339 1.38 -28.33 -12.66
CA ASP A 339 0.10 -27.59 -12.71
C ASP A 339 -1.02 -28.22 -11.87
N SER A 340 -1.13 -29.54 -11.87
CA SER A 340 -2.13 -30.29 -11.10
C SER A 340 -1.94 -30.13 -9.59
N LEU A 341 -0.69 -30.19 -9.12
CA LEU A 341 -0.33 -30.03 -7.72
C LEU A 341 -0.42 -28.57 -7.28
N ARG A 342 0.02 -27.63 -8.13
CA ARG A 342 -0.13 -26.19 -7.91
C ARG A 342 -1.60 -25.80 -7.74
N ALA A 343 -2.48 -26.27 -8.62
CA ALA A 343 -3.92 -26.01 -8.53
C ALA A 343 -4.54 -26.56 -7.23
N GLN A 344 -4.09 -27.73 -6.76
CA GLN A 344 -4.55 -28.31 -5.50
C GLN A 344 -4.09 -27.49 -4.28
N THR A 345 -2.82 -27.07 -4.26
CA THR A 345 -2.25 -26.26 -3.17
C THR A 345 -2.92 -24.88 -3.09
N GLN A 346 -3.07 -24.20 -4.23
CA GLN A 346 -3.75 -22.89 -4.29
C GLN A 346 -5.23 -22.99 -3.89
N ARG A 347 -5.93 -24.09 -4.23
CA ARG A 347 -7.31 -24.32 -3.75
C ARG A 347 -7.37 -24.47 -2.23
N ARG A 348 -6.42 -25.19 -1.62
CA ARG A 348 -6.34 -25.31 -0.16
C ARG A 348 -6.08 -23.95 0.52
N SER A 349 -5.14 -23.16 0.00
CA SER A 349 -4.90 -21.79 0.51
C SER A 349 -6.15 -20.92 0.45
N ARG A 350 -6.95 -21.03 -0.63
CA ARG A 350 -8.19 -20.25 -0.80
C ARG A 350 -9.32 -20.70 0.11
N MET A 351 -9.42 -21.99 0.46
CA MET A 351 -10.46 -22.50 1.36
C MET A 351 -10.21 -22.12 2.83
N LEU A 352 -8.97 -21.82 3.21
CA LEU A 352 -8.61 -21.34 4.55
C LEU A 352 -8.90 -19.84 4.76
N ASN A 353 -9.47 -19.15 3.76
CA ASN A 353 -9.74 -17.71 3.75
C ASN A 353 -11.22 -17.31 3.97
N PHE A 354 -12.05 -18.23 4.47
CA PHE A 354 -13.44 -17.93 4.87
C PHE A 354 -13.61 -17.88 6.39
#